data_AF-A0A7W8LLH9-F1
#
_entry.id   AF-A0A7W8LLH9-F1
#
_cell.length_a   1.000
_cell.length_b   1.000
_cell.length_c   1.000
_cell.angle_alpha   90.00
_cell.angle_beta   90.00
_cell.angle_gamma   90.00
#
_symmetry.space_group_name_H-M   'P 1'
#
loop_
_entity.id
_entity.type
_entity.pdbx_description
1 polymer ?
#
loop_
_entity_poly.entity_id
_entity_poly.type
_entity_poly.pdbx_seq_one_letter_code
_entity_poly.pdbx_strand_id
1 'polypeptide(L)' 'MTETFSNWTEYDAWLIQHYEEFAMTKVDEIDGKVVVEYMPKAEWEKQERAAGRM' A
#
# COMPACT_ATOMS: atom_id res chain seq x y z
N MET A 1 6.81 4.60 -0.28
CA MET A 1 7.55 3.62 0.55
C MET A 1 7.34 2.25 -0.06
N THR A 2 8.25 1.30 0.16
CA THR A 2 8.17 -0.05 -0.40
C THR A 2 8.42 -1.08 0.70
N GLU A 3 7.56 -2.10 0.79
CA GLU A 3 7.68 -3.21 1.73
C GLU A 3 7.60 -4.55 0.99
N THR A 4 8.25 -5.59 1.51
CA THR A 4 8.25 -6.92 0.89
C THR A 4 7.87 -8.00 1.90
N PHE A 5 6.91 -8.84 1.54
CA PHE A 5 6.39 -9.93 2.36
C PHE A 5 6.69 -11.29 1.73
N SER A 6 6.86 -12.31 2.55
CA SER A 6 7.20 -13.66 2.07
C SER A 6 6.01 -14.37 1.44
N ASN A 7 4.78 -13.93 1.71
CA ASN A 7 3.53 -14.50 1.24
C ASN A 7 2.36 -13.53 1.48
N TRP A 8 1.20 -13.86 0.92
CA TRP A 8 -0.04 -13.10 1.08
C TRP A 8 -0.55 -13.03 2.51
N THR A 9 -0.32 -14.06 3.34
CA THR A 9 -0.77 -14.07 4.74
C THR A 9 -0.04 -13.03 5.59
N GLU A 10 1.27 -12.89 5.40
CA GLU A 10 2.09 -11.86 6.06
C GLU A 10 1.67 -10.46 5.60
N TYR A 11 1.45 -10.29 4.30
CA TYR A 11 0.93 -9.04 3.75
C TYR A 11 -0.44 -8.68 4.34
N ASP A 12 -1.39 -9.62 4.40
CA ASP A 12 -2.73 -9.37 4.94
C ASP A 12 -2.67 -8.98 6.43
N ALA A 13 -1.85 -9.67 7.22
CA ALA A 13 -1.67 -9.36 8.64
C ALA A 13 -1.09 -7.95 8.85
N TRP A 14 -0.17 -7.52 7.98
CA TRP A 14 0.37 -6.16 7.98
C TRP A 14 -0.65 -5.13 7.51
N LEU A 15 -1.36 -5.43 6.41
CA LEU A 15 -2.35 -4.56 5.80
C LEU A 15 -3.45 -4.20 6.81
N ILE A 16 -3.97 -5.17 7.56
CA ILE A 16 -5.01 -4.93 8.57
C ILE A 16 -4.55 -3.92 9.63
N GLN A 17 -3.29 -3.97 10.04
CA GLN A 17 -2.74 -3.08 11.07
C GLN A 17 -2.52 -1.66 10.56
N HIS A 18 -2.19 -1.52 9.27
CA HIS A 18 -1.81 -0.24 8.68
C HIS A 18 -2.85 0.32 7.69
N TYR A 19 -3.99 -0.36 7.55
CA TYR A 19 -5.03 0.01 6.60
C TYR A 19 -5.54 1.42 6.82
N GLU A 20 -5.56 1.91 8.06
CA GLU A 20 -6.02 3.27 8.36
C GLU A 20 -4.97 4.35 8.06
N GLU A 21 -3.69 4.00 8.08
CA GLU A 21 -2.56 4.94 7.97
C GLU A 21 -2.07 5.13 6.54
N PHE A 22 -2.04 4.04 5.77
CA PHE A 22 -1.42 4.00 4.45
C PHE A 22 -2.42 3.75 3.32
N ALA A 23 -2.16 4.36 2.18
CA ALA A 23 -2.77 4.05 0.90
C ALA A 23 -1.78 3.22 0.07
N MET A 24 -2.23 2.05 -0.39
CA MET A 24 -1.46 1.17 -1.25
C MET A 24 -1.57 1.68 -2.67
N THR A 25 -0.43 2.02 -3.27
CA THR A 25 -0.36 2.56 -4.63
C THR A 25 -0.06 1.47 -5.65
N LYS A 26 0.60 0.38 -5.23
CA LYS A 26 0.90 -0.78 -6.07
C LYS A 26 1.12 -2.03 -5.22
N VAL A 27 0.68 -3.18 -5.70
CA VAL A 27 0.90 -4.49 -5.09
C VAL A 27 1.23 -5.46 -6.22
N ASP A 28 2.39 -6.10 -6.15
CA ASP A 28 2.85 -7.09 -7.13
C ASP A 28 3.37 -8.36 -6.44
N GLU A 29 3.39 -9.47 -7.17
CA GLU A 29 4.09 -10.69 -6.76
C GLU A 29 5.33 -10.88 -7.64
N ILE A 30 6.51 -10.86 -7.03
CA ILE A 30 7.81 -10.97 -7.71
C ILE A 30 8.60 -12.10 -7.03
N ASP A 31 8.98 -13.12 -7.81
CA ASP A 31 9.72 -14.29 -7.32
C ASP A 31 9.08 -14.98 -6.09
N GLY A 32 7.75 -15.04 -6.06
CA GLY A 32 6.97 -15.63 -4.96
C GLY A 32 6.90 -14.78 -3.70
N LYS A 33 7.34 -13.51 -3.75
CA LYS A 33 7.21 -12.53 -2.67
C LYS A 33 6.21 -11.45 -3.05
N VAL A 34 5.48 -10.93 -2.08
CA VAL A 34 4.55 -9.81 -2.28
C VAL A 34 5.31 -8.50 -2.06
N VAL A 35 5.37 -7.64 -3.08
CA VAL A 35 6.04 -6.33 -3.03
C VAL A 35 4.96 -5.25 -3.10
N VAL A 36 4.94 -4.36 -2.11
CA VAL A 36 3.91 -3.33 -1.95
C VAL A 36 4.56 -1.96 -1.97
N GLU A 37 4.04 -1.08 -2.81
CA GLU A 37 4.32 0.35 -2.77
C GLU A 37 3.14 1.05 -2.09
N TYR A 38 3.43 1.87 -1.10
CA TYR A 38 2.43 2.58 -0.31
C TYR A 38 2.92 3.96 0.12
N MET A 39 1.98 4.79 0.53
CA MET A 39 2.24 6.14 1.02
C MET A 39 1.24 6.56 2.11
N PRO A 40 1.51 7.61 2.91
CA PRO A 40 0.57 8.10 3.90
C PRO A 40 -0.75 8.52 3.24
N LYS A 41 -1.89 8.12 3.82
CA LYS A 41 -3.21 8.48 3.26
C LYS A 41 -3.39 9.98 3.12
N ALA A 42 -2.95 10.75 4.11
CA ALA A 42 -3.03 12.21 4.08
C ALA A 42 -2.30 12.83 2.87
N GLU A 43 -1.26 12.18 2.35
CA GLU A 43 -0.59 12.62 1.12
C GLU A 43 -1.32 12.13 -0.12
N TRP A 44 -1.79 10.88 -0.13
CA TRP A 44 -2.58 10.32 -1.21
C TRP A 44 -3.87 11.11 -1.46
N GLU A 45 -4.60 11.49 -0.40
CA GLU A 45 -5.80 12.31 -0.46
C GLU A 45 -5.55 13.69 -1.06
N LYS A 46 -4.41 14.32 -0.72
CA LYS A 46 -4.00 15.59 -1.32
C LYS A 46 -3.73 15.43 -2.81
N GLN A 47 -3.11 14.34 -3.24
CA GLN A 47 -2.82 14.08 -4.64
C GLN A 47 -4.10 13.82 -5.44
N GLU A 48 -5.00 12.99 -4.94
CA GLU A 48 -6.26 12.66 -5.63
C GLU A 48 -7.20 13.87 -5.71
N ARG A 49 -7.24 14.71 -4.66
CA ARG A 49 -7.95 15.99 -4.70
C ARG A 49 -7.32 16.97 -5.69
N ALA A 50 -5.99 17.06 -5.75
CA ALA A 50 -5.30 17.89 -6.73
C ALA A 50 -5.50 17.38 -8.17
N ALA A 51 -5.66 16.07 -8.35
CA ALA A 51 -5.96 15.41 -9.62
C ALA A 51 -7.45 15.48 -10.01
N GLY A 52 -8.33 16.00 -9.13
CA GLY A 52 -9.77 16.11 -9.37
C GLY A 52 -10.50 14.76 -9.40
N ARG A 53 -9.98 13.75 -8.71
CA ARG A 53 -10.55 12.38 -8.65
C ARG A 53 -11.36 12.12 -7.37
N MET A 54 -11.28 13.05 -6.40
CA MET A 54 -12.10 13.13 -5.18
C MET A 54 -12.79 14.49 -5.12
#